data_AF-A0A2G6GRE7-F1
#
_entry.id   AF-A0A2G6GRE7-F1
#
_cell.length_a   1.000
_cell.length_b   1.000
_cell.length_c   1.000
_cell.angle_alpha   90.00
_cell.angle_beta   90.00
_cell.angle_gamma   90.00
#
_symmetry.space_group_name_H-M   'P 1'
#
loop_
_entity.id
_entity.type
_entity.pdbx_description
1 polymer ?
#
loop_
_entity_poly.entity_id
_entity_poly.type
_entity_poly.pdbx_seq_one_letter_code
_entity_poly.pdbx_strand_id
1 'polypeptide(L)'
;MGQYKQHFYFILWIGLGLLLYGTSERFYYRVDLTAEGRYSLSENTKQFLEHLTTDYEADIYLSGELPYGFYELQQAAVEIIKELDRESNQHISFSIVDVDTQNSEKVRQLSQRGLNYTSVNIKDKEGRLTQQLLFPAVVLHNKEKEVVIPLLKNNPALSGQENLNQSVAALEYEFMNGLRMLERKALPIVAFLTGQGELNAAQTLDFTQSLSENYEVKRLEAKQLDDKVAALIIA
;
A
#
# COMPACT_ATOMS: atom_id res chain seq x y z
N MET A 1 -72.93 -1.24 12.63
CA MET A 1 -71.80 -2.06 12.14
C MET A 1 -70.51 -1.28 11.77
N GLY A 2 -70.51 0.06 11.64
CA GLY A 2 -69.31 0.81 11.22
C GLY A 2 -68.15 0.80 12.23
N GLN A 3 -68.37 1.28 13.46
CA GLN A 3 -67.29 1.56 14.43
C GLN A 3 -66.40 0.35 14.78
N TYR A 4 -66.99 -0.85 14.92
CA TYR A 4 -66.24 -2.09 15.15
C TYR A 4 -65.15 -2.36 14.09
N LYS A 5 -65.37 -1.96 12.82
CA LYS A 5 -64.33 -2.09 11.78
C LYS A 5 -63.16 -1.12 11.99
N GLN A 6 -63.41 0.11 12.44
CA GLN A 6 -62.33 1.06 12.73
C GLN A 6 -61.47 0.60 13.90
N HIS A 7 -62.07 0.10 14.99
CA HIS A 7 -61.31 -0.46 16.11
C HIS A 7 -60.51 -1.71 15.70
N PHE A 8 -61.07 -2.57 14.85
CA PHE A 8 -60.35 -3.73 14.31
C PHE A 8 -59.11 -3.31 13.50
N TYR A 9 -59.23 -2.37 12.57
CA TYR A 9 -58.08 -1.86 11.82
C TYR A 9 -57.05 -1.15 12.71
N PHE A 10 -57.49 -0.40 13.73
CA PHE A 10 -56.59 0.26 14.68
C PHE A 10 -55.75 -0.75 15.49
N ILE A 11 -56.36 -1.84 15.97
CA ILE A 11 -55.66 -2.93 16.64
C ILE A 11 -54.68 -3.62 15.67
N LEU A 12 -55.06 -3.81 14.40
CA LEU A 12 -54.21 -4.42 13.37
C LEU A 12 -52.99 -3.53 13.06
N TRP A 13 -53.15 -2.21 12.97
CA TRP A 13 -52.04 -1.26 12.82
C TRP A 13 -51.11 -1.22 14.04
N ILE A 14 -51.64 -1.29 15.27
CA ILE A 14 -50.81 -1.40 16.49
C ILE A 14 -50.05 -2.73 16.50
N GLY A 15 -50.69 -3.84 16.14
CA GLY A 15 -50.05 -5.15 16.01
C GLY A 15 -48.91 -5.14 14.98
N LEU A 16 -49.13 -4.53 13.81
CA LEU A 16 -48.11 -4.37 12.78
C LEU A 16 -46.94 -3.50 13.26
N GLY A 17 -47.22 -2.39 13.95
CA GLY A 17 -46.19 -1.51 14.52
C GLY A 17 -45.32 -2.20 15.57
N LEU A 18 -45.94 -2.99 16.47
CA LEU A 18 -45.21 -3.79 17.45
C LEU A 18 -44.38 -4.91 16.81
N LEU A 19 -44.90 -5.55 15.76
CA LEU A 19 -44.19 -6.60 15.01
C LEU A 19 -42.96 -6.02 14.29
N LEU A 20 -43.11 -4.87 13.62
CA LEU A 20 -41.99 -4.15 13.00
C LEU A 20 -40.95 -3.72 14.04
N TYR A 21 -41.38 -3.11 15.16
CA TYR A 21 -40.48 -2.71 16.25
C TYR A 21 -39.63 -3.89 16.75
N GLY A 22 -40.27 -5.03 17.04
CA GLY A 22 -39.61 -6.25 17.51
C GLY A 22 -38.66 -6.93 16.51
N THR A 23 -38.66 -6.53 15.23
CA THR A 23 -37.67 -7.00 14.24
C THR A 23 -36.39 -6.17 14.19
N SER A 24 -36.43 -4.92 14.66
CA SER A 24 -35.28 -4.00 14.55
C SER A 24 -34.07 -4.39 15.40
N GLU A 25 -34.28 -4.99 16.58
CA GLU A 25 -33.20 -5.35 17.50
C GLU A 25 -32.43 -6.62 17.12
N ARG A 26 -32.84 -7.34 16.06
CA ARG A 26 -32.18 -8.58 15.60
C ARG A 26 -31.26 -8.44 14.38
N PHE A 27 -31.16 -7.24 13.81
CA PHE A 27 -30.26 -6.95 12.68
C PHE A 27 -29.13 -5.96 13.01
N TYR A 28 -28.71 -5.90 14.28
CA TYR A 28 -27.39 -5.41 14.64
C TYR A 28 -26.33 -6.42 14.19
N TYR A 29 -25.96 -6.35 12.91
CA TYR A 29 -24.78 -7.04 12.37
C TYR A 29 -23.53 -6.40 12.98
N ARG A 30 -23.15 -6.88 14.16
CA ARG A 30 -21.87 -6.53 14.79
C ARG A 30 -20.74 -7.09 13.93
N VAL A 31 -20.23 -6.26 13.02
CA VAL A 31 -18.89 -6.44 12.47
C VAL A 31 -17.94 -6.38 13.65
N ASP A 32 -17.19 -7.45 13.92
CA ASP A 32 -16.19 -7.43 14.98
C ASP A 32 -14.95 -6.70 14.47
N LEU A 33 -14.90 -5.40 14.79
CA LEU A 33 -13.76 -4.54 14.47
C LEU A 33 -12.59 -4.74 15.45
N THR A 34 -12.64 -5.76 16.32
CA THR A 34 -11.52 -6.14 17.18
C THR A 34 -10.80 -7.38 16.62
N ALA A 35 -9.47 -7.30 16.59
CA ALA A 35 -8.58 -8.20 15.84
C ALA A 35 -8.79 -8.21 14.30
N GLU A 36 -9.80 -8.90 13.78
CA GLU A 36 -9.85 -9.35 12.38
C GLU A 36 -9.87 -8.18 11.36
N GLY A 37 -10.69 -7.16 11.60
CA GLY A 37 -10.89 -6.06 10.66
C GLY A 37 -9.73 -5.05 10.48
N ARG A 38 -8.53 -5.27 11.07
CA ARG A 38 -7.43 -4.30 11.00
C ARG A 38 -6.39 -4.57 9.90
N TYR A 39 -6.33 -5.79 9.39
CA TYR A 39 -5.47 -6.18 8.25
C TYR A 39 -6.24 -6.91 7.13
N SER A 40 -7.58 -6.99 7.23
CA SER A 40 -8.41 -7.52 6.14
C SER A 40 -8.23 -6.70 4.86
N LEU A 41 -7.73 -7.35 3.81
CA LEU A 41 -7.51 -6.74 2.50
C LEU A 41 -8.82 -6.27 1.86
N SER A 42 -8.75 -5.17 1.11
CA SER A 42 -9.90 -4.68 0.35
C SER A 42 -10.30 -5.61 -0.79
N GLU A 43 -11.58 -5.61 -1.17
CA GLU A 43 -12.10 -6.47 -2.26
C GLU A 43 -11.42 -6.19 -3.61
N ASN A 44 -10.98 -4.94 -3.86
CA ASN A 44 -10.19 -4.57 -5.04
C ASN A 44 -8.80 -5.22 -5.05
N THR A 45 -8.23 -5.47 -3.86
CA THR A 45 -6.95 -6.17 -3.70
C THR A 45 -7.14 -7.66 -3.97
N LYS A 46 -8.13 -8.30 -3.34
CA LYS A 46 -8.46 -9.73 -3.58
C LYS A 46 -8.70 -10.04 -5.06
N GLN A 47 -9.53 -9.24 -5.73
CA GLN A 47 -9.80 -9.39 -7.16
C GLN A 47 -8.53 -9.30 -8.03
N PHE A 48 -7.52 -8.53 -7.62
CA PHE A 48 -6.23 -8.50 -8.31
C PHE A 48 -5.35 -9.71 -7.94
N LEU A 49 -5.37 -10.17 -6.70
CA LEU A 49 -4.62 -11.34 -6.23
C LEU A 49 -5.07 -12.66 -6.87
N GLU A 50 -6.32 -12.75 -7.35
CA GLU A 50 -6.81 -13.85 -8.20
C GLU A 50 -6.08 -13.95 -9.55
N HIS A 51 -5.47 -12.85 -10.01
CA HIS A 51 -4.93 -12.70 -11.37
C HIS A 51 -3.40 -12.74 -11.45
N LEU A 52 -2.69 -12.99 -10.35
CA LEU A 52 -1.22 -13.07 -10.36
C LEU A 52 -0.74 -14.26 -11.21
N THR A 53 0.38 -14.08 -11.91
CA THR A 53 0.91 -15.07 -12.87
C THR A 53 2.25 -15.71 -12.46
N THR A 54 2.86 -15.26 -11.37
CA THR A 54 4.10 -15.82 -10.79
C THR A 54 4.09 -15.82 -9.27
N ASP A 55 4.83 -16.73 -8.65
CA ASP A 55 5.21 -16.64 -7.22
C ASP A 55 6.05 -15.37 -6.92
N TYR A 56 5.99 -14.92 -5.67
CA TYR A 56 6.72 -13.75 -5.17
C TYR A 56 7.48 -14.04 -3.86
N GLU A 57 8.56 -13.29 -3.67
CA GLU A 57 9.40 -13.29 -2.47
C GLU A 57 9.57 -11.85 -1.97
N ALA A 58 9.44 -11.64 -0.66
CA ALA A 58 9.44 -10.33 -0.01
C ALA A 58 10.52 -10.23 1.08
N ASP A 59 11.67 -9.66 0.75
CA ASP A 59 12.78 -9.41 1.68
C ASP A 59 12.50 -8.16 2.54
N ILE A 60 12.24 -8.32 3.84
CA ILE A 60 11.96 -7.21 4.78
C ILE A 60 13.25 -6.74 5.45
N TYR A 61 13.72 -5.53 5.16
CA TYR A 61 15.00 -4.98 5.65
C TYR A 61 14.93 -4.33 7.05
N LEU A 62 13.89 -4.66 7.82
CA LEU A 62 13.61 -4.10 9.14
C LEU A 62 13.84 -5.18 10.22
N SER A 63 15.10 -5.34 10.64
CA SER A 63 15.59 -6.40 11.53
C SER A 63 16.12 -5.89 12.89
N GLY A 64 16.56 -6.83 13.74
CA GLY A 64 17.35 -6.54 14.95
C GLY A 64 16.55 -5.98 16.13
N GLU A 65 17.22 -5.24 17.01
CA GLU A 65 16.58 -4.57 18.15
C GLU A 65 15.84 -3.31 17.65
N LEU A 66 14.54 -3.44 17.38
CA LEU A 66 13.68 -2.37 16.87
C LEU A 66 13.02 -1.56 18.01
N PRO A 67 12.93 -0.22 17.90
CA PRO A 67 12.00 0.57 18.71
C PRO A 67 10.55 0.13 18.46
N TYR A 68 9.70 0.20 19.50
CA TYR A 68 8.35 -0.39 19.49
C TYR A 68 7.52 -0.15 18.22
N GLY A 69 7.38 1.11 17.76
CA GLY A 69 6.60 1.41 16.56
C GLY A 69 7.21 0.92 15.23
N PHE A 70 8.53 0.69 15.17
CA PHE A 70 9.16 0.01 14.03
C PHE A 70 8.95 -1.51 14.09
N TYR A 71 8.88 -2.09 15.29
CA TYR A 71 8.44 -3.48 15.47
C TYR A 71 6.97 -3.64 15.06
N GLU A 72 6.06 -2.72 15.45
CA GLU A 72 4.67 -2.73 14.96
C GLU A 72 4.60 -2.62 13.42
N LEU A 73 5.39 -1.74 12.80
CA LEU A 73 5.46 -1.62 11.33
C LEU A 73 5.97 -2.90 10.66
N GLN A 74 6.98 -3.57 11.23
CA GLN A 74 7.47 -4.86 10.75
C GLN A 74 6.39 -5.94 10.84
N GLN A 75 5.72 -6.06 12.00
CA GLN A 75 4.69 -7.07 12.23
C GLN A 75 3.45 -6.83 11.34
N ALA A 76 3.05 -5.57 11.13
CA ALA A 76 1.98 -5.21 10.21
C ALA A 76 2.35 -5.54 8.74
N ALA A 77 3.60 -5.31 8.33
CA ALA A 77 4.06 -5.69 6.99
C ALA A 77 4.06 -7.21 6.79
N VAL A 78 4.53 -7.96 7.80
CA VAL A 78 4.47 -9.44 7.82
C VAL A 78 3.02 -9.94 7.76
N GLU A 79 2.09 -9.34 8.49
CA GLU A 79 0.69 -9.78 8.49
C GLU A 79 0.01 -9.49 7.15
N ILE A 80 0.22 -8.31 6.57
CA ILE A 80 -0.26 -8.00 5.22
C ILE A 80 0.28 -9.01 4.21
N ILE A 81 1.57 -9.38 4.23
CA ILE A 81 2.09 -10.39 3.31
C ILE A 81 1.40 -11.76 3.48
N LYS A 82 1.09 -12.21 4.71
CA LYS A 82 0.33 -13.46 4.94
C LYS A 82 -1.11 -13.39 4.41
N GLU A 83 -1.77 -12.24 4.51
CA GLU A 83 -3.11 -12.05 3.93
C GLU A 83 -3.03 -12.02 2.39
N LEU A 84 -2.01 -11.38 1.81
CA LEU A 84 -1.78 -11.38 0.35
C LEU A 84 -1.52 -12.80 -0.17
N ASP A 85 -0.74 -13.61 0.55
CA ASP A 85 -0.48 -15.03 0.25
C ASP A 85 -1.76 -15.88 0.34
N ARG A 86 -2.55 -15.70 1.42
CA ARG A 86 -3.79 -16.47 1.65
C ARG A 86 -4.86 -16.20 0.59
N GLU A 87 -5.01 -14.95 0.18
CA GLU A 87 -6.08 -14.51 -0.74
C GLU A 87 -5.63 -14.55 -2.22
N SER A 88 -4.44 -15.10 -2.54
CA SER A 88 -3.92 -15.21 -3.91
C SER A 88 -3.96 -16.63 -4.49
N ASN A 89 -3.87 -16.70 -5.83
CA ASN A 89 -3.65 -17.92 -6.60
C ASN A 89 -2.16 -18.31 -6.74
N GLN A 90 -1.21 -17.46 -6.32
CA GLN A 90 0.24 -17.70 -6.34
C GLN A 90 0.83 -17.56 -4.93
N HIS A 91 1.99 -18.18 -4.66
CA HIS A 91 2.63 -18.06 -3.34
C HIS A 91 3.36 -16.72 -3.18
N ILE A 92 3.18 -16.05 -2.04
CA ILE A 92 3.85 -14.80 -1.66
C ILE A 92 4.58 -15.03 -0.33
N SER A 93 5.84 -15.45 -0.40
CA SER A 93 6.67 -15.72 0.77
C SER A 93 7.43 -14.46 1.25
N PHE A 94 7.95 -14.48 2.47
CA PHE A 94 8.77 -13.37 3.01
C PHE A 94 10.00 -13.85 3.77
N SER A 95 11.02 -12.98 3.80
CA SER A 95 12.22 -13.11 4.61
C SER A 95 12.38 -11.85 5.49
N ILE A 96 13.11 -11.95 6.60
CA ILE A 96 13.57 -10.78 7.36
C ILE A 96 15.09 -10.71 7.19
N VAL A 97 15.56 -9.74 6.43
CA VAL A 97 16.97 -9.58 6.06
C VAL A 97 17.69 -8.83 7.15
N ASP A 98 18.67 -9.48 7.79
CA ASP A 98 19.52 -8.81 8.76
C ASP A 98 20.63 -8.00 8.07
N VAL A 99 20.84 -6.77 8.54
CA VAL A 99 21.73 -5.78 7.91
C VAL A 99 22.86 -5.41 8.85
N ASP A 100 24.09 -5.70 8.44
CA ASP A 100 25.28 -5.09 9.05
C ASP A 100 25.31 -3.59 8.73
N THR A 101 24.77 -2.81 9.67
CA THR A 101 24.70 -1.34 9.62
C THR A 101 26.01 -0.65 10.02
N GLN A 102 26.99 -1.39 10.55
CA GLN A 102 28.33 -0.86 10.86
C GLN A 102 29.22 -0.88 9.60
N ASN A 103 28.94 -1.79 8.68
CA ASN A 103 29.59 -1.85 7.37
C ASN A 103 29.08 -0.75 6.43
N SER A 104 29.83 0.36 6.36
CA SER A 104 29.51 1.52 5.53
C SER A 104 29.43 1.22 4.02
N GLU A 105 30.13 0.20 3.54
CA GLU A 105 30.03 -0.27 2.15
C GLU A 105 28.67 -0.96 1.92
N LYS A 106 28.23 -1.84 2.84
CA LYS A 106 26.91 -2.48 2.78
C LYS A 106 25.78 -1.44 2.86
N VAL A 107 25.89 -0.47 3.78
CA VAL A 107 24.93 0.65 3.89
C VAL A 107 24.84 1.43 2.57
N ARG A 108 25.98 1.78 1.95
CA ARG A 108 26.01 2.49 0.67
C ARG A 108 25.38 1.68 -0.46
N GLN A 109 25.65 0.39 -0.54
CA GLN A 109 25.08 -0.50 -1.56
C GLN A 109 23.56 -0.62 -1.46
N LEU A 110 23.02 -0.70 -0.23
CA LEU A 110 21.56 -0.72 -0.01
C LEU A 110 20.91 0.60 -0.45
N SER A 111 21.48 1.75 -0.06
CA SER A 111 20.96 3.05 -0.51
C SER A 111 21.14 3.30 -2.01
N GLN A 112 22.16 2.73 -2.65
CA GLN A 112 22.31 2.75 -4.12
C GLN A 112 21.24 1.88 -4.84
N ARG A 113 20.66 0.88 -4.17
CA ARG A 113 19.46 0.16 -4.64
C ARG A 113 18.14 0.88 -4.30
N GLY A 114 18.19 2.06 -3.70
CA GLY A 114 16.99 2.82 -3.27
C GLY A 114 16.47 2.46 -1.89
N LEU A 115 17.12 1.55 -1.15
CA LEU A 115 16.78 1.28 0.25
C LEU A 115 17.32 2.43 1.13
N ASN A 116 16.47 3.42 1.36
CA ASN A 116 16.75 4.54 2.24
C ASN A 116 16.73 4.09 3.71
N TYR A 117 17.65 4.62 4.51
CA TYR A 117 17.70 4.37 5.96
C TYR A 117 17.23 5.58 6.77
N THR A 118 16.82 5.32 8.01
CA THR A 118 16.57 6.33 9.05
C THR A 118 17.41 6.04 10.28
N SER A 119 17.78 7.07 11.04
CA SER A 119 18.52 6.91 12.30
C SER A 119 17.56 7.01 13.49
N VAL A 120 17.62 6.01 14.37
CA VAL A 120 16.84 5.95 15.61
C VAL A 120 17.77 5.88 16.82
N ASN A 121 17.32 6.41 17.95
CA ASN A 121 17.97 6.16 19.24
C ASN A 121 17.33 4.91 19.86
N ILE A 122 18.09 3.82 19.96
CA ILE A 122 17.74 2.67 20.81
C ILE A 122 18.37 2.86 22.20
N LYS A 123 17.85 2.13 23.18
CA LYS A 123 18.43 2.08 24.53
C LYS A 123 19.03 0.71 24.77
N ASP A 124 20.34 0.65 24.97
CA ASP A 124 21.07 -0.60 25.19
C ASP A 124 20.73 -1.25 26.55
N LYS A 125 21.20 -2.48 26.75
CA LYS A 125 20.98 -3.27 27.97
C LYS A 125 21.69 -2.71 29.21
N GLU A 126 22.63 -1.78 29.03
CA GLU A 126 23.29 -1.01 30.10
C GLU A 126 22.62 0.36 30.34
N GLY A 127 21.58 0.68 29.55
CA GLY A 127 20.77 1.89 29.65
C GLY A 127 21.30 3.10 28.89
N ARG A 128 22.36 2.98 28.08
CA ARG A 128 22.85 4.06 27.22
C ARG A 128 21.95 4.24 26.01
N LEU A 129 21.91 5.46 25.46
CA LEU A 129 21.33 5.71 24.15
C LEU A 129 22.40 5.48 23.08
N THR A 130 22.10 4.63 22.10
CA THR A 130 22.95 4.39 20.92
C THR A 130 22.15 4.66 19.65
N GLN A 131 22.82 5.21 18.63
CA GLN A 131 22.21 5.44 17.33
C GLN A 131 22.32 4.19 16.46
N GLN A 132 21.18 3.70 15.98
CA GLN A 132 21.07 2.59 15.03
C GLN A 132 20.48 3.12 13.72
N LEU A 133 20.95 2.56 12.59
CA LEU A 133 20.32 2.77 11.30
C LEU A 133 19.28 1.67 11.07
N LEU A 134 18.10 2.03 10.57
CA LEU A 134 17.06 1.09 10.14
C LEU A 134 16.76 1.32 8.68
N PHE A 135 16.51 0.25 7.93
CA PHE A 135 16.08 0.28 6.52
C PHE A 135 14.60 -0.14 6.42
N PRO A 136 13.63 0.76 6.73
CA PRO A 136 12.21 0.44 6.69
C PRO A 136 11.70 0.33 5.24
N ALA A 137 12.05 -0.76 4.58
CA ALA A 137 11.68 -1.10 3.21
C ALA A 137 11.56 -2.61 3.03
N VAL A 138 10.83 -3.01 1.99
CA VAL A 138 10.78 -4.39 1.48
C VAL A 138 11.32 -4.39 0.06
N VAL A 139 12.12 -5.39 -0.31
CA VAL A 139 12.37 -5.72 -1.72
C VAL A 139 11.41 -6.84 -2.08
N LEU A 140 10.40 -6.52 -2.89
CA LEU A 140 9.47 -7.51 -3.42
C LEU A 140 9.95 -7.91 -4.82
N HIS A 141 10.07 -9.21 -5.08
CA HIS A 141 10.61 -9.69 -6.35
C HIS A 141 9.96 -10.99 -6.83
N ASN A 142 10.13 -11.28 -8.11
CA ASN A 142 9.91 -12.59 -8.71
C ASN A 142 11.17 -13.02 -9.49
N LYS A 143 11.04 -13.98 -10.40
CA LYS A 143 12.14 -14.55 -11.20
C LYS A 143 12.72 -13.59 -12.26
N GLU A 144 12.08 -12.46 -12.54
CA GLU A 144 12.50 -11.50 -13.58
C GLU A 144 12.85 -10.10 -13.05
N LYS A 145 12.17 -9.63 -12.00
CA LYS A 145 12.16 -8.22 -11.57
C LYS A 145 12.13 -8.09 -10.05
N GLU A 146 12.71 -7.01 -9.54
CA GLU A 146 12.56 -6.55 -8.16
C GLU A 146 11.98 -5.13 -8.11
N VAL A 147 11.27 -4.79 -7.03
CA VAL A 147 10.80 -3.44 -6.72
C VAL A 147 11.03 -3.15 -5.23
N VAL A 148 11.53 -1.95 -4.92
CA VAL A 148 11.71 -1.49 -3.53
C VAL A 148 10.46 -0.77 -3.06
N ILE A 149 9.90 -1.22 -1.95
CA ILE A 149 8.68 -0.72 -1.34
C ILE A 149 9.06 -0.04 -0.01
N PRO A 150 9.01 1.30 0.10
CA PRO A 150 9.29 1.99 1.36
C PRO A 150 8.16 1.75 2.37
N LEU A 151 8.47 1.09 3.49
CA LEU A 151 7.51 0.85 4.57
C LEU A 151 7.21 2.14 5.34
N LEU A 152 8.25 2.96 5.62
CA LEU A 152 8.09 4.20 6.38
C LEU A 152 7.72 5.38 5.47
N LYS A 153 6.52 5.93 5.67
CA LYS A 153 6.17 7.27 5.20
C LYS A 153 6.80 8.33 6.12
N ASN A 154 7.34 9.39 5.51
CA ASN A 154 8.00 10.48 6.22
C ASN A 154 7.41 11.83 5.78
N ASN A 155 6.42 12.30 6.52
CA ASN A 155 5.83 13.63 6.42
C ASN A 155 6.41 14.53 7.53
N PRO A 156 7.20 15.57 7.19
CA PRO A 156 7.77 16.49 8.18
C PRO A 156 6.75 17.29 9.01
N ALA A 157 5.48 17.31 8.61
CA ALA A 157 4.40 17.97 9.37
C ALA A 157 3.78 17.08 10.46
N LEU A 158 4.18 15.81 10.56
CA LEU A 158 3.65 14.83 11.52
C LEU A 158 4.74 14.37 12.50
N SER A 159 4.33 13.93 13.70
CA SER A 159 5.25 13.28 14.64
C SER A 159 5.74 11.92 14.12
N GLY A 160 6.79 11.38 14.75
CA GLY A 160 7.29 10.04 14.41
C GLY A 160 6.25 8.93 14.57
N GLN A 161 5.39 9.02 15.59
CA GLN A 161 4.33 8.02 15.81
C GLN A 161 3.19 8.19 14.79
N GLU A 162 2.80 9.41 14.43
CA GLU A 162 1.79 9.64 13.39
C GLU A 162 2.28 9.16 12.01
N ASN A 163 3.56 9.38 11.70
CA ASN A 163 4.21 8.82 10.51
C ASN A 163 4.20 7.28 10.52
N LEU A 164 4.51 6.63 11.64
CA LEU A 164 4.43 5.17 11.77
C LEU A 164 2.99 4.64 11.66
N ASN A 165 2.01 5.32 12.26
CA ASN A 165 0.60 4.97 12.14
C ASN A 165 0.10 5.11 10.68
N GLN A 166 0.48 6.19 9.99
CA GLN A 166 0.18 6.39 8.57
C GLN A 166 0.89 5.34 7.69
N SER A 167 2.11 4.95 8.07
CA SER A 167 2.88 3.89 7.39
C SER A 167 2.16 2.56 7.43
N VAL A 168 1.73 2.12 8.63
CA VAL A 168 0.93 0.90 8.82
C VAL A 168 -0.37 0.96 8.01
N ALA A 169 -1.08 2.09 8.03
CA ALA A 169 -2.32 2.27 7.27
C ALA A 169 -2.13 2.33 5.73
N ALA A 170 -0.90 2.52 5.24
CA ALA A 170 -0.60 2.55 3.80
C ALA A 170 -0.17 1.18 3.24
N LEU A 171 0.20 0.21 4.09
CA LEU A 171 0.89 -1.03 3.68
C LEU A 171 0.19 -1.78 2.54
N GLU A 172 -1.13 -2.03 2.64
CA GLU A 172 -1.88 -2.71 1.58
C GLU A 172 -1.68 -2.02 0.22
N TYR A 173 -1.81 -0.70 0.17
CA TYR A 173 -1.64 0.09 -1.06
C TYR A 173 -0.22 0.02 -1.61
N GLU A 174 0.80 0.07 -0.75
CA GLU A 174 2.21 0.02 -1.16
C GLU A 174 2.60 -1.36 -1.72
N PHE A 175 2.22 -2.45 -1.04
CA PHE A 175 2.40 -3.81 -1.56
C PHE A 175 1.63 -4.03 -2.87
N MET A 176 0.39 -3.53 -2.94
CA MET A 176 -0.43 -3.59 -4.14
C MET A 176 0.09 -2.72 -5.28
N ASN A 177 0.85 -1.66 -5.01
CA ASN A 177 1.57 -0.94 -6.06
C ASN A 177 2.77 -1.77 -6.54
N GLY A 178 3.55 -2.34 -5.62
CA GLY A 178 4.69 -3.22 -5.92
C GLY A 178 4.32 -4.42 -6.79
N LEU A 179 3.32 -5.22 -6.40
CA LEU A 179 2.82 -6.35 -7.21
C LEU A 179 2.37 -5.89 -8.61
N ARG A 180 1.64 -4.76 -8.69
CA ARG A 180 1.22 -4.15 -9.96
C ARG A 180 2.37 -3.54 -10.78
N MET A 181 3.57 -3.40 -10.24
CA MET A 181 4.78 -3.05 -11.01
C MET A 181 5.48 -4.30 -11.55
N LEU A 182 5.44 -5.43 -10.82
CA LEU A 182 6.07 -6.68 -11.24
C LEU A 182 5.28 -7.40 -12.35
N GLU A 183 3.94 -7.47 -12.25
CA GLU A 183 3.04 -8.01 -13.29
C GLU A 183 3.05 -7.20 -14.61
N ARG A 184 3.51 -5.93 -14.61
CA ARG A 184 3.56 -5.10 -15.82
C ARG A 184 4.49 -5.72 -16.85
N LYS A 185 3.90 -6.15 -17.97
CA LYS A 185 4.61 -6.63 -19.17
C LYS A 185 5.29 -5.49 -19.95
N ALA A 186 4.81 -4.27 -19.78
CA ALA A 186 5.42 -3.04 -20.30
C ALA A 186 5.06 -1.86 -19.37
N LEU A 187 5.86 -0.79 -19.41
CA LEU A 187 5.52 0.46 -18.72
C LEU A 187 4.40 1.20 -19.50
N PRO A 188 3.41 1.80 -18.82
CA PRO A 188 2.41 2.64 -19.47
C PRO A 188 3.06 3.87 -20.13
N ILE A 189 2.63 4.21 -21.35
CA ILE A 189 3.20 5.31 -22.13
C ILE A 189 2.64 6.65 -21.62
N VAL A 190 3.53 7.59 -21.33
CA VAL A 190 3.18 8.99 -21.08
C VAL A 190 3.77 9.84 -22.19
N ALA A 191 2.92 10.54 -22.94
CA ALA A 191 3.34 11.36 -24.06
C ALA A 191 3.40 12.84 -23.67
N PHE A 192 4.53 13.50 -23.89
CA PHE A 192 4.57 14.95 -24.03
C PHE A 192 4.19 15.32 -25.47
N LEU A 193 3.21 16.20 -25.63
CA LEU A 193 2.90 16.77 -26.94
C LEU A 193 4.08 17.64 -27.43
N THR A 194 4.23 17.71 -28.75
CA THR A 194 5.21 18.58 -29.42
C THR A 194 4.66 19.07 -30.76
N GLY A 195 4.98 20.32 -31.11
CA GLY A 195 4.77 20.90 -32.44
C GLY A 195 3.91 22.16 -32.46
N GLN A 196 3.33 22.58 -31.34
CA GLN A 196 2.53 23.81 -31.20
C GLN A 196 3.20 24.90 -30.33
N GLY A 197 4.35 24.61 -29.72
CA GLY A 197 5.13 25.55 -28.91
C GLY A 197 5.41 25.10 -27.47
N GLU A 198 5.21 23.81 -27.21
CA GLU A 198 5.38 23.13 -25.92
C GLU A 198 6.83 23.16 -25.41
N LEU A 199 6.99 23.06 -24.09
CA LEU A 199 8.29 23.02 -23.40
C LEU A 199 9.16 21.88 -23.93
N ASN A 200 10.38 22.21 -24.35
CA ASN A 200 11.30 21.26 -24.96
C ASN A 200 11.90 20.26 -23.94
N ALA A 201 12.65 19.27 -24.43
CA ALA A 201 13.23 18.20 -23.60
C ALA A 201 14.17 18.70 -22.48
N ALA A 202 14.89 19.81 -22.67
CA ALA A 202 15.73 20.38 -21.63
C ALA A 202 14.90 21.14 -20.58
N GLN A 203 13.81 21.79 -20.98
CA GLN A 203 12.88 22.49 -20.08
C GLN A 203 12.00 21.53 -19.26
N THR A 204 11.94 20.25 -19.63
CA THR A 204 11.12 19.21 -19.01
C THR A 204 11.94 18.05 -18.46
N LEU A 205 13.28 18.21 -18.36
CA LEU A 205 14.22 17.12 -18.07
C LEU A 205 13.94 16.45 -16.72
N ASP A 206 13.90 17.22 -15.63
CA ASP A 206 13.72 16.69 -14.27
C ASP A 206 12.39 15.94 -14.14
N PHE A 207 11.31 16.50 -14.69
CA PHE A 207 9.98 15.89 -14.67
C PHE A 207 9.90 14.65 -15.58
N THR A 208 10.58 14.67 -16.74
CA THR A 208 10.75 13.50 -17.61
C THR A 208 11.49 12.39 -16.88
N GLN A 209 12.53 12.72 -16.12
CA GLN A 209 13.31 11.77 -15.34
C GLN A 209 12.46 11.12 -14.24
N SER A 210 11.73 11.91 -13.43
CA SER A 210 10.82 11.36 -12.41
C SER A 210 9.70 10.50 -12.99
N LEU A 211 9.16 10.84 -14.16
CA LEU A 211 8.18 9.98 -14.85
C LEU A 211 8.82 8.69 -15.39
N SER A 212 10.07 8.74 -15.86
CA SER A 212 10.76 7.58 -16.45
C SER A 212 11.04 6.45 -15.45
N GLU A 213 10.91 6.69 -14.15
CA GLU A 213 10.96 5.65 -13.11
C GLU A 213 9.79 4.66 -13.20
N ASN A 214 8.64 5.08 -13.74
CA ASN A 214 7.37 4.34 -13.68
C ASN A 214 6.61 4.27 -15.02
N TYR A 215 7.02 5.03 -16.03
CA TYR A 215 6.32 5.24 -17.30
C TYR A 215 7.29 5.23 -18.48
N GLU A 216 6.84 4.76 -19.65
CA GLU A 216 7.60 4.94 -20.90
C GLU A 216 7.34 6.36 -21.44
N VAL A 217 8.22 7.31 -21.11
CA VAL A 217 8.03 8.71 -21.52
C VAL A 217 8.40 8.89 -22.99
N LYS A 218 7.45 9.39 -23.79
CA LYS A 218 7.61 9.68 -25.22
C LYS A 218 7.36 11.16 -25.50
N ARG A 219 7.95 11.67 -26.58
CA ARG A 219 7.62 12.98 -27.16
C ARG A 219 7.02 12.77 -28.53
N LEU A 220 5.79 13.21 -28.73
CA LEU A 220 4.97 12.88 -29.89
C LEU A 220 4.30 14.13 -30.46
N GLU A 221 4.32 14.28 -31.78
CA GLU A 221 3.39 15.17 -32.46
C GLU A 221 1.96 14.63 -32.38
N ALA A 222 0.95 15.51 -32.49
CA ALA A 222 -0.47 15.11 -32.47
C ALA A 222 -0.82 14.00 -33.48
N LYS A 223 -0.11 13.94 -34.62
CA LYS A 223 -0.25 12.90 -35.67
C LYS A 223 0.33 11.53 -35.31
N GLN A 224 1.03 11.41 -34.18
CA GLN A 224 1.72 10.20 -33.70
C GLN A 224 1.08 9.62 -32.43
N LEU A 225 0.03 10.25 -31.90
CA LEU A 225 -0.73 9.73 -30.76
C LEU A 225 -1.55 8.51 -31.19
N ASP A 226 -1.57 7.49 -30.34
CA ASP A 226 -2.40 6.29 -30.50
C ASP A 226 -3.00 5.85 -29.16
N ASP A 227 -3.90 4.86 -29.21
CA ASP A 227 -4.65 4.37 -28.05
C ASP A 227 -3.78 3.69 -26.96
N LYS A 228 -2.44 3.61 -27.15
CA LYS A 228 -1.50 3.09 -26.14
C LYS A 228 -0.98 4.18 -25.21
N VAL A 229 -1.21 5.46 -25.53
CA VAL A 229 -0.85 6.61 -24.68
C VAL A 229 -1.79 6.65 -23.46
N ALA A 230 -1.28 6.25 -22.30
CA ALA A 230 -2.05 6.20 -21.06
C ALA A 230 -2.30 7.59 -20.45
N ALA A 231 -1.42 8.56 -20.71
CA ALA A 231 -1.63 9.97 -20.38
C ALA A 231 -0.90 10.89 -21.38
N LEU A 232 -1.52 12.05 -21.67
CA LEU A 232 -0.97 13.11 -22.51
C LEU A 232 -0.66 14.34 -21.65
N ILE A 233 0.56 14.87 -21.77
CA ILE A 233 1.03 16.09 -21.14
C ILE A 233 1.13 17.18 -22.20
N ILE A 234 0.51 18.32 -21.94
CA ILE A 234 0.59 19.54 -22.75
C ILE A 234 1.08 20.64 -21.79
N ALA A 235 2.27 21.16 -22.03
CA ALA A 235 2.98 22.09 -21.15
C ALA A 235 3.90 23.00 -21.96
#